data_AF-A0A165FHI1-F1
#
_entry.id   AF-A0A165FHI1-F1
#
_cell.length_a   1.000
_cell.length_b   1.000
_cell.length_c   1.000
_cell.angle_alpha   90.00
_cell.angle_beta   90.00
_cell.angle_gamma   90.00
#
_symmetry.space_group_name_H-M   'P 1'
#
loop_
_entity.id
_entity.type
_entity.pdbx_description
1 polymer ?
#
loop_
_entity_poly.entity_id
_entity_poly.type
_entity_poly.pdbx_seq_one_letter_code
_entity_poly.pdbx_strand_id
1 'polypeptide(L)'
;ALIRDGFKCVVTGIYDTEAVGIRGIDQEDILRVTTVNTECAHIVPESTFFDVSRPSSPEKKDYSASVLAVLKCFGCDVRNLNGAKVHSLYNVMTLEHNVRDWFDRLEICFEETTVKDCYRVQNINRIRRVPATITLTSPNPNILPLPSPELLALHAACAKVAHLSGAGAYIDKLDRDLDDLGVLAYDGGSTDVLSHALLRLMTDSVDVGA
;
A
#
# COMPACT_ATOMS: atom_id res chain seq x y z
N ALA A 1 7.25 1.47 11.05
CA ALA A 1 6.03 0.63 11.07
C ALA A 1 6.26 -0.67 11.85
N LEU A 2 7.34 -1.40 11.57
CA LEU A 2 7.64 -2.71 12.14
C LEU A 2 7.43 -2.84 13.66
N ILE A 3 7.96 -1.91 14.47
CA ILE A 3 7.76 -1.90 15.93
C ILE A 3 6.28 -1.72 16.32
N ARG A 4 5.56 -0.82 15.66
CA ARG A 4 4.12 -0.58 15.90
C ARG A 4 3.32 -1.86 15.64
N ASP A 5 3.65 -2.55 14.55
CA ASP A 5 2.93 -3.75 14.11
C ASP A 5 3.40 -5.01 14.84
N GLY A 6 4.26 -4.87 15.86
CA GLY A 6 4.74 -5.97 16.68
C GLY A 6 5.64 -6.95 15.94
N PHE A 7 6.41 -6.46 14.96
CA PHE A 7 7.27 -7.26 14.09
C PHE A 7 6.49 -8.31 13.29
N LYS A 8 5.28 -7.97 12.83
CA LYS A 8 4.42 -8.87 12.05
C LYS A 8 3.90 -8.20 10.80
N CYS A 9 3.64 -9.01 9.77
CA CYS A 9 2.73 -8.60 8.71
C CYS A 9 1.33 -8.39 9.30
N VAL A 10 0.75 -7.20 9.08
CA VAL A 10 -0.58 -6.86 9.64
C VAL A 10 -1.73 -7.69 9.08
N VAL A 11 -1.51 -8.40 7.97
CA VAL A 11 -2.51 -9.26 7.33
C VAL A 11 -2.35 -10.72 7.75
N THR A 12 -1.16 -11.30 7.60
CA THR A 12 -0.94 -12.73 7.87
C THR A 12 -0.66 -13.02 9.34
N GLY A 13 -0.24 -12.02 10.11
CA GLY A 13 0.21 -12.17 11.49
C GLY A 13 1.54 -12.91 11.64
N ILE A 14 2.21 -13.23 10.53
CA ILE A 14 3.50 -13.91 10.52
C ILE A 14 4.60 -12.92 10.93
N TYR A 15 5.55 -13.39 11.73
CA TYR A 15 6.66 -12.59 12.21
C TYR A 15 7.67 -12.26 11.11
N ASP A 16 8.19 -11.05 11.19
CA ASP A 16 9.37 -10.64 10.43
C ASP A 16 10.62 -11.37 10.94
N THR A 17 11.59 -11.59 10.06
CA THR A 17 12.91 -12.14 10.42
C THR A 17 13.64 -11.36 11.53
N GLU A 18 13.46 -10.05 11.62
CA GLU A 18 14.02 -9.19 12.66
C GLU A 18 13.37 -9.40 14.04
N ALA A 19 12.25 -10.13 14.13
CA ALA A 19 11.65 -10.47 15.41
C ALA A 19 12.54 -11.40 16.25
N VAL A 20 13.44 -12.15 15.60
CA VAL A 20 14.32 -13.12 16.28
C VAL A 20 15.30 -12.39 17.19
N GLY A 21 15.21 -12.65 18.49
CA GLY A 21 16.08 -12.06 19.51
C GLY A 21 15.58 -10.74 20.11
N ILE A 22 14.40 -10.25 19.69
CA ILE A 22 13.76 -9.11 20.32
C ILE A 22 13.19 -9.50 21.69
N ARG A 23 13.56 -8.73 22.73
CA ARG A 23 13.07 -8.96 24.08
C ARG A 23 11.57 -8.73 24.16
N GLY A 24 10.86 -9.71 24.74
CA GLY A 24 9.41 -9.64 24.95
C GLY A 24 8.57 -10.30 23.85
N ILE A 25 9.20 -10.82 22.80
CA ILE A 25 8.56 -11.74 21.85
C ILE A 25 8.84 -13.17 22.29
N ASP A 26 7.80 -14.00 22.39
CA ASP A 26 7.97 -15.41 22.72
C ASP A 26 8.60 -16.15 21.53
N GLN A 27 9.80 -16.69 21.76
CA GLN A 27 10.57 -17.37 20.73
C GLN A 27 9.95 -18.72 20.37
N GLU A 28 9.18 -19.33 21.27
CA GLU A 28 8.44 -20.57 20.99
C GLU A 28 7.31 -20.31 19.99
N ASP A 29 6.66 -19.14 20.07
CA ASP A 29 5.64 -18.70 19.12
C ASP A 29 6.25 -18.40 17.74
N ILE A 30 7.46 -17.83 17.70
CA ILE A 30 8.22 -17.68 16.45
C ILE A 30 8.60 -19.06 15.89
N LEU A 31 9.05 -20.03 16.70
CA LEU A 31 9.46 -21.35 16.17
C LEU A 31 8.29 -22.18 15.63
N ARG A 32 7.07 -21.93 16.11
CA ARG A 32 5.84 -22.58 15.65
C ARG A 32 5.39 -22.14 14.25
N VAL A 33 5.84 -20.98 13.78
CA VAL A 33 5.47 -20.39 12.50
C VAL A 33 6.74 -20.02 11.73
N THR A 34 6.81 -20.17 10.42
CA THR A 34 8.01 -19.67 9.69
C THR A 34 8.07 -18.14 9.78
N THR A 35 9.27 -17.54 9.82
CA THR A 35 9.43 -16.08 9.66
C THR A 35 9.46 -15.68 8.20
N VAL A 36 9.05 -14.46 7.88
CA VAL A 36 9.08 -13.91 6.52
C VAL A 36 9.82 -12.59 6.48
N ASN A 37 10.28 -12.17 5.30
CA ASN A 37 10.72 -10.80 5.10
C ASN A 37 9.48 -9.91 4.95
N THR A 38 9.40 -8.85 5.75
CA THR A 38 8.37 -7.82 5.63
C THR A 38 8.96 -6.52 5.12
N GLU A 39 8.07 -5.68 4.60
CA GLU A 39 8.38 -4.42 3.98
C GLU A 39 7.47 -3.33 4.55
N CYS A 40 7.99 -2.11 4.57
CA CYS A 40 7.21 -0.92 4.93
C CYS A 40 6.43 -0.45 3.71
N ALA A 41 5.14 -0.79 3.66
CA ALA A 41 4.25 -0.45 2.55
C ALA A 41 3.48 0.83 2.83
N HIS A 42 3.47 1.77 1.88
CA HIS A 42 2.59 2.93 1.92
C HIS A 42 1.16 2.54 1.60
N ILE A 43 0.19 3.11 2.31
CA ILE A 43 -1.24 2.94 2.01
C ILE A 43 -1.57 3.71 0.73
N VAL A 44 -1.06 4.93 0.66
CA VAL A 44 -1.24 5.84 -0.47
C VAL A 44 0.15 6.39 -0.87
N PRO A 45 0.69 5.98 -2.03
CA PRO A 45 2.04 6.36 -2.43
C PRO A 45 2.16 7.84 -2.84
N GLU A 46 3.37 8.39 -2.67
CA GLU A 46 3.67 9.80 -2.97
C GLU A 46 3.45 10.15 -4.44
N SER A 47 3.94 9.28 -5.34
CA SER A 47 3.89 9.44 -6.79
C SER A 47 2.46 9.54 -7.34
N THR A 48 1.49 8.88 -6.70
CA THR A 48 0.10 8.86 -7.16
C THR A 48 -0.71 10.07 -6.70
N PHE A 49 -0.38 10.69 -5.55
CA PHE A 49 -1.24 11.72 -4.93
C PHE A 49 -0.54 13.04 -4.59
N PHE A 50 0.76 13.02 -4.34
CA PHE A 50 1.49 14.18 -3.83
C PHE A 50 2.32 14.85 -4.92
N ASP A 51 2.75 14.12 -5.96
CA ASP A 51 3.27 14.74 -7.18
C ASP A 51 2.16 15.50 -7.93
N VAL A 52 0.93 15.01 -7.83
CA VAL A 52 -0.29 15.69 -8.26
C VAL A 52 -0.45 17.05 -7.54
N SER A 53 -0.03 17.16 -6.28
CA SER A 53 -0.09 18.39 -5.49
C SER A 53 1.10 19.34 -5.72
N ARG A 54 2.15 18.92 -6.44
CA ARG A 54 3.30 19.76 -6.81
C ARG A 54 3.18 20.26 -8.26
N PRO A 55 2.69 21.49 -8.48
CA PRO A 55 2.54 22.00 -9.84
C PRO A 55 3.92 22.27 -10.46
N SER A 56 4.34 21.40 -11.38
CA SER A 56 5.53 21.59 -12.21
C SER A 56 5.20 22.12 -13.62
N SER A 57 3.93 22.09 -14.06
CA SER A 57 3.46 22.66 -15.34
C SER A 57 1.96 23.05 -15.32
N PRO A 58 1.46 23.87 -16.26
CA PRO A 58 0.03 24.23 -16.36
C PRO A 58 -0.89 23.03 -16.60
N GLU A 59 -0.50 22.09 -17.46
CA GLU A 59 -1.29 20.90 -17.78
C GLU A 59 -1.39 19.94 -16.58
N LYS A 60 -0.31 19.81 -15.79
CA LYS A 60 -0.33 19.03 -14.55
C LYS A 60 -1.22 19.64 -13.46
N LYS A 61 -1.50 20.95 -13.50
CA LYS A 61 -2.42 21.62 -12.55
C LYS A 61 -3.89 21.24 -12.78
N ASP A 62 -4.29 21.05 -14.03
CA ASP A 62 -5.68 20.72 -14.36
C ASP A 62 -5.98 19.24 -14.11
N TYR A 63 -5.03 18.36 -14.42
CA TYR A 63 -5.08 16.94 -14.05
C TYR A 63 -5.19 16.77 -12.53
N SER A 64 -4.38 17.52 -11.77
CA SER A 64 -4.40 17.43 -10.33
C SER A 64 -5.67 17.95 -9.69
N ALA A 65 -6.18 19.10 -10.15
CA ALA A 65 -7.47 19.60 -9.70
C ALA A 65 -8.61 18.59 -9.93
N SER A 66 -8.57 17.88 -11.07
CA SER A 66 -9.57 16.86 -11.43
C SER A 66 -9.49 15.63 -10.53
N VAL A 67 -8.28 15.08 -10.31
CA VAL A 67 -8.05 13.96 -9.39
C VAL A 67 -8.48 14.33 -7.97
N LEU A 68 -8.08 15.52 -7.48
CA LEU A 68 -8.50 16.05 -6.18
C LEU A 68 -10.03 16.18 -6.05
N ALA A 69 -10.71 16.61 -7.10
CA ALA A 69 -12.17 16.72 -7.12
C ALA A 69 -12.85 15.34 -7.03
N VAL A 70 -12.35 14.35 -7.78
CA VAL A 70 -12.84 12.98 -7.72
C VAL A 70 -12.65 12.39 -6.32
N LEU A 71 -11.48 12.58 -5.71
CA LEU A 71 -11.20 12.10 -4.36
C LEU A 71 -12.13 12.73 -3.31
N LYS A 72 -12.40 14.02 -3.46
CA LYS A 72 -13.36 14.72 -2.61
C LYS A 72 -14.77 14.15 -2.76
N CYS A 73 -15.18 13.73 -3.95
CA CYS A 73 -16.47 13.03 -4.14
C CYS A 73 -16.53 11.68 -3.40
N PHE A 74 -15.39 11.04 -3.15
CA PHE A 74 -15.28 9.84 -2.31
C PHE A 74 -15.10 10.15 -0.81
N GLY A 75 -15.21 11.42 -0.40
CA GLY A 75 -15.05 11.85 0.98
C GLY A 75 -13.58 11.98 1.44
N CYS A 76 -12.63 11.83 0.52
CA CYS A 76 -11.21 11.91 0.82
C CYS A 76 -10.71 13.35 0.64
N ASP A 77 -10.49 14.08 1.74
CA ASP A 77 -9.81 15.38 1.69
C ASP A 77 -8.30 15.20 1.76
N VAL A 78 -7.69 14.89 0.61
CA VAL A 78 -6.25 14.69 0.51
C VAL A 78 -5.42 15.96 0.79
N ARG A 79 -6.05 17.14 0.97
CA ARG A 79 -5.33 18.34 1.45
C ARG A 79 -4.87 18.20 2.89
N ASN A 80 -5.52 17.35 3.67
CA ASN A 80 -5.10 17.00 5.03
C ASN A 80 -3.89 16.06 5.04
N LEU A 81 -3.55 15.48 3.88
CA LEU A 81 -2.36 14.70 3.61
C LEU A 81 -1.34 15.66 2.98
N ASN A 82 -0.58 16.35 3.81
CA ASN A 82 0.52 17.20 3.37
C ASN A 82 1.84 16.40 3.31
N GLY A 83 2.86 16.90 2.62
CA GLY A 83 4.13 16.20 2.36
C GLY A 83 4.82 15.61 3.60
N ALA A 84 4.67 16.22 4.78
CA ALA A 84 5.21 15.68 6.04
C ALA A 84 4.48 14.42 6.55
N LYS A 85 3.23 14.18 6.11
CA LYS A 85 2.43 13.01 6.49
C LYS A 85 2.58 11.83 5.54
N VAL A 86 3.21 12.01 4.38
CA VAL A 86 3.45 10.95 3.37
C VAL A 86 4.21 9.78 3.97
N HIS A 87 5.33 10.08 4.65
CA HIS A 87 6.19 9.08 5.30
C HIS A 87 5.86 8.90 6.79
N SER A 88 4.64 9.28 7.21
CA SER A 88 4.22 9.13 8.59
C SER A 88 3.66 7.74 8.86
N LEU A 89 3.69 7.30 10.12
CA LEU A 89 3.07 6.04 10.58
C LEU A 89 1.58 5.95 10.22
N TYR A 90 0.88 7.08 10.03
CA TYR A 90 -0.50 7.10 9.54
C TYR A 90 -0.66 6.54 8.12
N ASN A 91 0.38 6.60 7.27
CA ASN A 91 0.33 6.21 5.87
C ASN A 91 1.18 4.97 5.56
N VAL A 92 1.70 4.26 6.57
CA VAL A 92 2.52 3.06 6.34
C VAL A 92 2.11 1.88 7.20
N MET A 93 2.27 0.67 6.66
CA MET A 93 2.04 -0.61 7.32
C MET A 93 3.12 -1.64 7.02
N THR A 94 3.27 -2.61 7.92
CA THR A 94 4.21 -3.72 7.73
C THR A 94 3.50 -4.86 6.98
N LEU A 95 3.95 -5.17 5.77
CA LEU A 95 3.38 -6.24 4.94
C LEU A 95 4.45 -7.23 4.53
N GLU A 96 4.12 -8.52 4.48
CA GLU A 96 4.95 -9.51 3.79
C GLU A 96 4.93 -9.23 2.28
N HIS A 97 6.03 -9.52 1.59
CA HIS A 97 6.22 -9.24 0.16
C HIS A 97 5.01 -9.59 -0.72
N ASN A 98 4.49 -10.81 -0.65
CA ASN A 98 3.34 -11.22 -1.46
C ASN A 98 2.07 -10.41 -1.13
N VAL A 99 1.87 -10.09 0.15
CA VAL A 99 0.72 -9.31 0.61
C VAL A 99 0.84 -7.87 0.13
N ARG A 100 2.04 -7.30 0.17
CA ARG A 100 2.32 -5.97 -0.40
C ARG A 100 1.99 -5.95 -1.90
N ASP A 101 2.46 -6.93 -2.67
CA ASP A 101 2.17 -6.98 -4.10
C ASP A 101 0.66 -6.99 -4.40
N TRP A 102 -0.10 -7.82 -3.68
CA TRP A 102 -1.57 -7.85 -3.81
C TRP A 102 -2.23 -6.53 -3.41
N PHE A 103 -1.67 -5.84 -2.41
CA PHE A 103 -2.19 -4.56 -1.93
C PHE A 103 -1.92 -3.44 -2.94
N ASP A 104 -0.71 -3.39 -3.50
CA ASP A 104 -0.29 -2.40 -4.49
C ASP A 104 -1.03 -2.59 -5.82
N ARG A 105 -1.28 -3.85 -6.21
CA ARG A 105 -2.08 -4.21 -7.40
C ARG A 105 -3.59 -4.10 -7.20
N LEU A 106 -4.03 -3.59 -6.04
CA LEU A 106 -5.43 -3.40 -5.67
C LEU A 106 -6.26 -4.70 -5.66
N GLU A 107 -5.61 -5.86 -5.51
CA GLU A 107 -6.28 -7.17 -5.41
C GLU A 107 -6.83 -7.43 -3.99
N ILE A 108 -6.20 -6.82 -2.99
CA ILE A 108 -6.69 -6.75 -1.62
C ILE A 108 -6.86 -5.30 -1.15
N CYS A 109 -7.90 -5.03 -0.37
CA CYS A 109 -8.08 -3.74 0.30
C CYS A 109 -8.81 -3.89 1.64
N PHE A 110 -8.77 -2.85 2.46
CA PHE A 110 -9.30 -2.88 3.82
C PHE A 110 -10.50 -1.95 3.97
N GLU A 111 -11.66 -2.50 4.30
CA GLU A 111 -12.89 -1.74 4.53
C GLU A 111 -13.23 -1.68 6.01
N GLU A 112 -13.59 -0.50 6.49
CA GLU A 112 -14.04 -0.33 7.87
C GLU A 112 -15.20 -1.27 8.23
N THR A 113 -15.17 -1.76 9.46
CA THR A 113 -16.27 -2.48 10.07
C THR A 113 -16.94 -1.62 11.14
N THR A 114 -18.00 -2.14 11.77
CA THR A 114 -18.61 -1.50 12.94
C THR A 114 -17.70 -1.54 14.18
N VAL A 115 -16.64 -2.33 14.15
CA VAL A 115 -15.67 -2.46 15.25
C VAL A 115 -14.48 -1.55 14.94
N LYS A 116 -14.17 -0.66 15.88
CA LYS A 116 -13.06 0.28 15.73
C LYS A 116 -11.74 -0.45 15.47
N ASP A 117 -10.93 0.08 14.56
CA ASP A 117 -9.61 -0.43 14.17
C ASP A 117 -9.64 -1.87 13.58
N CYS A 118 -10.83 -2.39 13.30
CA CYS A 118 -11.06 -3.67 12.64
C CYS A 118 -11.60 -3.45 11.23
N TYR A 119 -10.98 -4.14 10.28
CA TYR A 119 -11.24 -3.98 8.86
C TYR A 119 -11.57 -5.33 8.24
N ARG A 120 -12.57 -5.35 7.37
CA ARG A 120 -12.83 -6.47 6.48
C ARG A 120 -11.83 -6.42 5.34
N VAL A 121 -11.18 -7.54 5.09
CA VAL A 121 -10.28 -7.66 3.94
C VAL A 121 -11.12 -8.04 2.73
N GLN A 122 -11.23 -7.13 1.78
CA GLN A 122 -11.77 -7.46 0.47
C GLN A 122 -10.66 -8.13 -0.32
N ASN A 123 -10.95 -9.33 -0.83
CA ASN A 123 -10.01 -10.17 -1.54
C ASN A 123 -10.62 -10.53 -2.89
N ILE A 124 -10.29 -9.72 -3.89
CA ILE A 124 -10.94 -9.74 -5.22
C ILE A 124 -10.65 -11.07 -5.93
N ASN A 125 -9.40 -11.52 -5.85
CA ASN A 125 -8.93 -12.73 -6.53
C ASN A 125 -9.05 -14.01 -5.69
N ARG A 126 -9.71 -13.95 -4.52
CA ARG A 126 -9.89 -15.07 -3.59
C ARG A 126 -8.57 -15.78 -3.25
N ILE A 127 -7.52 -14.99 -3.08
CA ILE A 127 -6.18 -15.44 -2.73
C ILE A 127 -6.26 -16.25 -1.44
N ARG A 128 -5.68 -17.46 -1.45
CA ARG A 128 -5.66 -18.32 -0.27
C ARG A 128 -4.81 -17.68 0.83
N ARG A 129 -5.15 -17.95 2.10
CA ARG A 129 -4.41 -17.49 3.30
C ARG A 129 -4.56 -16.00 3.65
N VAL A 130 -5.42 -15.27 2.96
CA VAL A 130 -5.85 -13.92 3.40
C VAL A 130 -7.01 -14.08 4.39
N PRO A 131 -6.93 -13.51 5.61
CA PRO A 131 -8.04 -13.59 6.57
C PRO A 131 -9.23 -12.74 6.11
N ALA A 132 -10.43 -13.06 6.58
CA ALA A 132 -11.63 -12.28 6.27
C ALA A 132 -11.62 -10.88 6.91
N THR A 133 -10.94 -10.74 8.06
CA THR A 133 -10.84 -9.50 8.82
C THR A 133 -9.46 -9.38 9.45
N ILE A 134 -8.98 -8.15 9.57
CA ILE A 134 -7.77 -7.80 10.33
C ILE A 134 -8.13 -6.78 11.40
N THR A 135 -7.37 -6.77 12.49
CA THR A 135 -7.46 -5.74 13.52
C THR A 135 -6.10 -5.11 13.69
N LEU A 136 -6.02 -3.80 13.48
CA LEU A 136 -4.78 -3.06 13.64
C LEU A 136 -4.57 -2.73 15.11
N THR A 137 -3.39 -3.03 15.63
CA THR A 137 -3.04 -2.82 17.04
C THR A 137 -1.73 -2.06 17.17
N SER A 138 -1.55 -1.32 18.26
CA SER A 138 -0.30 -0.65 18.57
C SER A 138 0.03 -0.81 20.05
N PRO A 139 1.30 -1.09 20.40
CA PRO A 139 1.73 -1.18 21.80
C PRO A 139 1.71 0.20 22.50
N ASN A 140 1.77 1.29 21.73
CA ASN A 140 1.66 2.65 22.26
C ASN A 140 1.04 3.59 21.22
N PRO A 141 -0.30 3.73 21.18
CA PRO A 141 -0.98 4.54 20.18
C PRO A 141 -0.60 6.03 20.16
N ASN A 142 -0.06 6.57 21.26
CA ASN A 142 0.34 7.98 21.34
C ASN A 142 1.67 8.27 20.60
N ILE A 143 2.57 7.29 20.57
CA ILE A 143 3.90 7.41 19.93
C ILE A 143 3.93 6.67 18.58
N LEU A 144 3.20 5.57 18.50
CA LEU A 144 3.11 4.67 17.36
C LEU A 144 1.65 4.62 16.87
N PRO A 145 1.14 5.69 16.24
CA PRO A 145 -0.25 5.73 15.80
C PRO A 145 -0.53 4.69 14.72
N LEU A 146 -1.77 4.22 14.71
CA LEU A 146 -2.26 3.28 13.70
C LEU A 146 -2.34 3.92 12.31
N PRO A 147 -2.32 3.10 11.25
CA PRO A 147 -2.72 3.51 9.91
C PRO A 147 -4.03 4.31 9.91
N SER A 148 -4.09 5.37 9.12
CA SER A 148 -5.27 6.24 9.04
C SER A 148 -6.44 5.50 8.40
N PRO A 149 -7.61 5.44 9.07
CA PRO A 149 -8.81 4.84 8.49
C PRO A 149 -9.25 5.54 7.21
N GLU A 150 -9.05 6.86 7.10
CA GLU A 150 -9.37 7.65 5.90
C GLU A 150 -8.50 7.25 4.69
N LEU A 151 -7.22 6.93 4.93
CA LEU A 151 -6.31 6.47 3.88
C LEU A 151 -6.64 5.05 3.43
N LEU A 152 -7.03 4.19 4.36
CA LEU A 152 -7.49 2.84 4.08
C LEU A 152 -8.79 2.87 3.25
N ALA A 153 -9.74 3.73 3.64
CA ALA A 153 -10.98 3.93 2.89
C ALA A 153 -10.71 4.45 1.47
N LEU A 154 -9.73 5.36 1.32
CA LEU A 154 -9.30 5.85 0.01
C LEU A 154 -8.75 4.71 -0.86
N HIS A 155 -7.80 3.95 -0.35
CA HIS A 155 -7.25 2.79 -1.08
C HIS A 155 -8.34 1.80 -1.48
N ALA A 156 -9.28 1.49 -0.57
CA ALA A 156 -10.41 0.63 -0.85
C ALA A 156 -11.35 1.19 -1.94
N ALA A 157 -11.58 2.51 -1.97
CA ALA A 157 -12.33 3.15 -3.04
C ALA A 157 -11.62 3.03 -4.39
N CYS A 158 -10.30 3.26 -4.42
CA CYS A 158 -9.47 3.06 -5.61
C CYS A 158 -9.55 1.62 -6.12
N ALA A 159 -9.40 0.63 -5.23
CA ALA A 159 -9.51 -0.78 -5.59
C ALA A 159 -10.88 -1.13 -6.18
N LYS A 160 -11.97 -0.62 -5.61
CA LYS A 160 -13.32 -0.81 -6.17
C LYS A 160 -13.46 -0.21 -7.55
N VAL A 161 -13.01 1.03 -7.75
CA VAL A 161 -13.09 1.70 -9.05
C VAL A 161 -12.25 0.95 -10.07
N ALA A 162 -11.02 0.54 -9.71
CA ALA A 162 -10.15 -0.22 -10.60
C ALA A 162 -10.78 -1.54 -11.03
N HIS A 163 -11.42 -2.25 -10.09
CA HIS A 163 -12.11 -3.49 -10.40
C HIS A 163 -13.35 -3.29 -11.28
N LEU A 164 -14.23 -2.35 -10.91
CA LEU A 164 -15.49 -2.11 -11.63
C LEU A 164 -15.29 -1.51 -13.03
N SER A 165 -14.21 -0.74 -13.22
CA SER A 165 -13.85 -0.16 -14.53
C SER A 165 -13.05 -1.12 -15.42
N GLY A 166 -12.59 -2.25 -14.88
CA GLY A 166 -11.66 -3.15 -15.57
C GLY A 166 -10.19 -2.68 -15.58
N ALA A 167 -9.88 -1.53 -14.98
CA ALA A 167 -8.51 -1.02 -14.88
C ALA A 167 -7.59 -1.95 -14.06
N GLY A 168 -8.12 -2.74 -13.12
CA GLY A 168 -7.34 -3.77 -12.42
C GLY A 168 -6.74 -4.81 -13.38
N ALA A 169 -7.51 -5.28 -14.35
CA ALA A 169 -7.02 -6.22 -15.36
C ALA A 169 -5.97 -5.58 -16.30
N TYR A 170 -6.02 -4.26 -16.46
CA TYR A 170 -5.00 -3.50 -17.20
C TYR A 170 -3.69 -3.40 -16.40
N ILE A 171 -3.75 -3.16 -15.09
CA ILE A 171 -2.59 -3.19 -14.19
C ILE A 171 -1.93 -4.58 -14.24
N ASP A 172 -2.72 -5.64 -14.09
CA ASP A 172 -2.22 -7.04 -14.17
C ASP A 172 -1.53 -7.34 -15.51
N LYS A 173 -2.03 -6.74 -16.59
CA LYS A 173 -1.41 -6.88 -17.91
C LYS A 173 -0.07 -6.15 -17.94
N LEU A 174 0.02 -4.93 -17.43
CA LEU A 174 1.28 -4.18 -17.38
C LEU A 174 2.34 -4.89 -16.53
N ASP A 175 1.95 -5.51 -15.41
CA ASP A 175 2.86 -6.31 -14.59
C ASP A 175 3.37 -7.54 -15.35
N ARG A 176 2.48 -8.29 -16.03
CA ARG A 176 2.91 -9.42 -16.88
C ARG A 176 3.81 -8.98 -18.03
N ASP A 177 3.43 -7.90 -18.71
CA ASP A 177 4.20 -7.36 -19.83
C ASP A 177 5.58 -6.88 -19.34
N LEU A 178 5.69 -6.38 -18.10
CA LEU A 178 6.97 -6.05 -17.45
C LEU A 178 7.85 -7.28 -17.19
N ASP A 179 7.28 -8.34 -16.63
CA ASP A 179 8.00 -9.59 -16.36
C ASP A 179 8.52 -10.24 -17.65
N ASP A 180 7.73 -10.15 -18.73
CA ASP A 180 8.08 -10.66 -20.06
C ASP A 180 9.02 -9.70 -20.83
N LEU A 181 9.21 -8.46 -20.36
CA LEU A 181 9.99 -7.44 -21.06
C LEU A 181 11.49 -7.69 -20.94
N GLY A 182 12.07 -8.33 -21.95
CA GLY A 182 13.53 -8.50 -22.04
C GLY A 182 14.29 -7.21 -22.39
N VAL A 183 13.76 -6.40 -23.32
CA VAL A 183 14.35 -5.12 -23.76
C VAL A 183 13.27 -4.14 -24.19
N LEU A 184 13.53 -2.83 -24.05
CA LEU A 184 12.63 -1.78 -24.51
C LEU A 184 12.51 -1.78 -26.04
N ALA A 185 11.29 -1.65 -26.54
CA ALA A 185 11.02 -1.51 -27.96
C ALA A 185 11.55 -0.15 -28.48
N TYR A 186 12.24 -0.19 -29.62
CA TYR A 186 12.84 1.02 -30.23
C TYR A 186 11.78 2.00 -30.78
N ASP A 187 10.58 1.51 -31.07
CA ASP A 187 9.46 2.27 -31.63
C ASP A 187 8.56 2.94 -30.58
N GLY A 188 8.90 2.82 -29.29
CA GLY A 188 8.09 3.35 -28.20
C GLY A 188 6.94 2.44 -27.77
N GLY A 189 6.80 1.23 -28.32
CA GLY A 189 5.77 0.28 -27.91
C GLY A 189 5.85 -0.15 -26.43
N SER A 190 6.98 0.09 -25.76
CA SER A 190 7.19 -0.19 -24.34
C SER A 190 6.94 1.01 -23.41
N THR A 191 6.41 2.14 -23.90
CA THR A 191 6.27 3.35 -23.07
C THR A 191 5.39 3.13 -21.85
N ASP A 192 4.21 2.52 -22.00
CA ASP A 192 3.28 2.31 -20.87
C ASP A 192 3.89 1.36 -19.83
N VAL A 193 4.56 0.30 -20.29
CA VAL A 193 5.25 -0.70 -19.47
C VAL A 193 6.42 -0.04 -18.71
N LEU A 194 7.22 0.79 -19.38
CA LEU A 194 8.32 1.54 -18.76
C LEU A 194 7.80 2.55 -17.73
N SER A 195 6.76 3.31 -18.06
CA SER A 195 6.14 4.25 -17.12
C SER A 195 5.60 3.54 -15.88
N HIS A 196 4.96 2.37 -16.06
CA HIS A 196 4.50 1.53 -14.96
C HIS A 196 5.65 1.05 -14.08
N ALA A 197 6.74 0.55 -14.64
CA ALA A 197 7.93 0.16 -13.89
C ALA A 197 8.53 1.32 -13.08
N LEU A 198 8.63 2.50 -13.69
CA LEU A 198 9.15 3.69 -12.99
C LEU A 198 8.22 4.09 -11.83
N LEU A 199 6.91 4.00 -12.00
CA LEU A 199 5.95 4.29 -10.94
C LEU A 199 6.06 3.27 -9.79
N ARG A 200 6.19 1.97 -10.08
CA ARG A 200 6.45 0.93 -9.05
C ARG A 200 7.78 1.17 -8.34
N LEU A 201 8.84 1.48 -9.07
CA LEU A 201 10.12 1.80 -8.46
C LEU A 201 10.07 3.06 -7.60
N MET A 202 9.26 4.07 -7.95
CA MET A 202 9.07 5.26 -7.11
C MET A 202 8.27 4.96 -5.83
N THR A 203 7.48 3.88 -5.81
CA THR A 203 6.92 3.35 -4.55
C THR A 203 7.95 2.56 -3.74
N ASP A 204 9.02 2.07 -4.38
CA ASP A 204 10.09 1.28 -3.74
C ASP A 204 11.29 2.13 -3.28
N SER A 205 11.61 3.22 -3.99
CA SER A 205 12.83 4.00 -3.83
C SER A 205 12.62 5.30 -3.05
N VAL A 206 12.35 5.16 -1.75
CA VAL A 206 12.76 6.14 -0.73
C VAL A 206 13.22 5.39 0.52
N ASP A 207 14.17 4.47 0.34
CA ASP A 207 14.96 3.89 1.43
C ASP A 207 16.45 4.14 1.15
N VAL A 208 16.86 5.41 1.29
CA VAL A 208 18.26 5.79 1.51
C VAL A 208 18.29 7.05 2.37
N GLY A 209 18.59 6.90 3.66
CA GLY A 209 18.90 8.05 4.50
C GLY A 209 18.87 7.79 6.00
N ALA A 210 19.99 7.25 6.51
CA ALA A 210 20.61 7.40 7.83
C ALA A 210 19.79 7.98 9.00
#